data_AF-A0A8T3QIZ9-F1
#
_entry.id   AF-A0A8T3QIZ9-F1
#
_cell.length_a   1.000
_cell.length_b   1.000
_cell.length_c   1.000
_cell.angle_alpha   90.00
_cell.angle_beta   90.00
_cell.angle_gamma   90.00
#
_symmetry.space_group_name_H-M   'P 1'
#
loop_
_entity.id
_entity.type
_entity.pdbx_description
1 polymer ?
#
loop_
_entity_poly.entity_id
_entity_poly.type
_entity_poly.pdbx_seq_one_letter_code
_entity_poly.pdbx_strand_id
1 'polypeptide(L)'
;MIRNAVIHISNEQPLLADLYAMPISTDASLVCTNIRMLDGKKPIFIDHATSVFVFPYLHIRFIEIMPGAATGMPDAPEDDVPAAVALESIEGAEPEVEPEVELELDEDFLRRIRDV
;
A
#
# COMPACT_ATOMS: atom_id res chain seq x y z
N MET A 1 11.28 -9.12 2.98
CA MET A 1 11.03 -7.96 3.84
C MET A 1 9.79 -7.28 3.30
N ILE A 2 8.82 -7.00 4.17
CA ILE A 2 7.55 -6.36 3.81
C ILE A 2 7.74 -4.86 4.00
N ARG A 3 7.60 -4.07 2.94
CA ARG A 3 7.85 -2.62 2.99
C ARG A 3 6.57 -1.83 3.25
N ASN A 4 6.71 -0.64 3.83
CA ASN A 4 5.61 0.31 3.97
C ASN A 4 4.36 -0.26 4.67
N ALA A 5 4.56 -1.13 5.66
CA ALA A 5 3.48 -1.53 6.53
C ALA A 5 3.07 -0.35 7.42
N VAL A 6 1.78 -0.15 7.63
CA VAL A 6 1.27 0.90 8.52
C VAL A 6 0.93 0.27 9.87
N ILE A 7 1.55 0.77 10.94
CA ILE A 7 1.33 0.33 12.31
C ILE A 7 0.40 1.32 12.99
N HIS A 8 -0.81 0.89 13.33
CA HIS A 8 -1.77 1.71 14.08
C HIS A 8 -1.61 1.46 15.57
N ILE A 9 -0.97 2.40 16.26
CA ILE A 9 -0.73 2.32 17.70
C ILE A 9 -1.92 2.92 18.46
N SER A 10 -2.23 2.37 19.64
CA SER A 10 -3.32 2.85 20.48
C SER A 10 -3.05 4.27 20.98
N ASN A 11 -4.00 5.17 20.76
CA ASN A 11 -3.96 6.58 21.19
C ASN A 11 -2.77 7.38 20.64
N GLU A 12 -2.22 6.96 19.50
CA GLU A 12 -1.07 7.59 18.86
C GLU A 12 -1.29 7.66 17.33
N GLN A 13 -0.56 8.53 16.65
CA GLN A 13 -0.59 8.59 15.18
C GLN A 13 0.02 7.32 14.56
N PRO A 14 -0.51 6.85 13.42
CA PRO A 14 0.04 5.70 12.71
C PRO A 14 1.44 5.98 12.17
N LEU A 15 2.25 4.91 12.07
CA LEU A 15 3.62 4.97 11.59
C LEU A 15 3.82 3.99 10.43
N LEU A 16 4.63 4.37 9.45
CA LEU A 16 5.15 3.48 8.43
C LEU A 16 6.37 2.72 8.97
N ALA A 17 6.49 1.45 8.60
CA ALA A 17 7.61 0.60 8.96
C ALA A 17 7.88 -0.46 7.89
N ASP A 18 9.09 -1.02 7.93
CA ASP A 18 9.41 -2.21 7.15
C ASP A 18 9.52 -3.43 8.09
N LEU A 19 8.77 -4.49 7.79
CA LEU A 19 8.71 -5.72 8.58
C LEU A 19 9.68 -6.76 8.01
N TYR A 20 10.34 -7.53 8.88
CA TYR A 20 11.22 -8.61 8.45
C TYR A 20 10.45 -9.78 7.83
N ALA A 21 9.29 -10.11 8.40
CA ALA A 21 8.42 -11.22 7.99
C ALA A 21 6.94 -10.89 8.26
N MET A 22 6.05 -11.74 7.76
CA MET A 22 4.62 -11.64 8.05
C MET A 22 4.38 -11.94 9.54
N PRO A 23 3.64 -11.08 10.27
CA PRO A 23 3.31 -11.35 11.66
C PRO A 23 2.41 -12.58 11.79
N ILE A 24 2.64 -13.38 12.82
CA ILE A 24 1.83 -14.56 13.14
C ILE A 24 1.07 -14.38 14.46
N SER A 25 0.02 -15.17 14.65
CA SER A 25 -0.87 -15.06 15.82
C SER A 25 -0.20 -15.36 17.16
N THR A 26 0.97 -16.00 17.15
CA THR A 26 1.73 -16.34 18.36
C THR A 26 2.79 -15.30 18.74
N ASP A 27 2.98 -14.25 17.94
CA ASP A 27 3.99 -13.23 18.22
C ASP A 27 3.60 -12.38 19.44
N ALA A 28 4.54 -12.17 20.37
CA ALA A 28 4.33 -11.31 21.54
C ALA A 28 4.61 -9.83 21.23
N SER A 29 5.43 -9.56 20.21
CA SER A 29 5.80 -8.22 19.77
C SER A 29 6.07 -8.18 18.28
N LEU A 30 5.76 -7.04 17.66
CA LEU A 30 6.14 -6.73 16.29
C LEU A 30 7.57 -6.19 16.26
N VAL A 31 8.43 -6.81 15.46
CA VAL A 31 9.81 -6.35 15.23
C VAL A 31 9.92 -5.79 13.82
N CYS A 32 10.38 -4.55 13.71
CA CYS A 32 10.45 -3.83 12.43
C CYS A 32 11.65 -2.87 12.39
N THR A 33 11.85 -2.22 11.25
CA THR A 33 12.88 -1.20 11.06
C THR A 33 12.35 -0.06 10.19
N ASN A 34 13.19 0.96 9.98
CA ASN A 34 12.90 2.09 9.10
C ASN A 34 11.58 2.79 9.46
N ILE A 35 11.39 3.12 10.74
CA ILE A 35 10.15 3.79 11.19
C ILE A 35 10.06 5.21 10.61
N ARG A 36 8.91 5.53 10.01
CA ARG A 36 8.59 6.80 9.38
C ARG A 36 7.19 7.27 9.82
N MET A 37 6.95 8.57 9.81
CA MET A 37 5.59 9.12 9.81
C MET A 37 4.94 8.83 8.44
N LEU A 38 3.62 9.01 8.31
CA LEU A 38 2.94 8.80 7.03
C LEU A 38 3.45 9.71 5.90
N ASP A 39 4.04 10.86 6.21
CA ASP A 39 4.69 11.74 5.23
C ASP A 39 6.12 11.28 4.84
N GLY A 40 6.54 10.10 5.32
CA GLY A 40 7.86 9.53 5.09
C GLY A 40 8.97 10.08 5.98
N LYS A 41 8.71 11.12 6.79
CA LYS A 41 9.75 11.72 7.64
C LYS A 41 10.02 10.88 8.89
N LYS A 42 11.20 11.06 9.48
CA LYS A 42 11.57 10.45 10.77
C LYS A 42 10.69 11.03 11.89
N PRO A 43 10.04 10.21 12.73
CA PRO A 43 9.35 10.72 13.91
C PRO A 43 10.27 11.45 14.87
N ILE A 44 9.73 12.50 15.52
CA ILE A 44 10.50 13.36 16.43
C ILE A 44 11.01 12.62 17.68
N PHE A 45 10.35 11.54 18.07
CA PHE A 45 10.65 10.78 19.29
C PHE A 45 11.64 9.63 19.06
N ILE A 46 12.12 9.42 17.82
CA ILE A 46 13.18 8.45 17.53
C ILE A 46 14.47 9.18 17.19
N ASP A 47 15.59 8.72 17.71
CA ASP A 47 16.90 9.33 17.42
C ASP A 47 17.49 8.76 16.12
N HIS A 48 17.57 7.43 16.05
CA HIS A 48 18.13 6.68 14.92
C HIS A 48 17.05 6.00 14.07
N ALA A 49 16.82 6.51 12.85
CA ALA A 49 15.81 5.95 11.94
C ALA A 49 16.11 4.51 11.49
N THR A 50 17.39 4.11 11.50
CA THR A 50 17.87 2.79 11.07
C THR A 50 17.90 1.76 12.19
N SER A 51 17.37 2.08 13.38
CA SER A 51 17.27 1.13 14.48
C SER A 51 16.29 -0.01 14.18
N VAL A 52 16.45 -1.09 14.95
CA VAL A 52 15.42 -2.11 15.09
C VAL A 52 14.45 -1.65 16.18
N PHE A 53 13.16 -1.63 15.85
CA PHE A 53 12.10 -1.23 16.76
C PHE A 53 11.28 -2.45 17.15
N VAL A 54 10.85 -2.48 18.41
CA VAL A 54 10.06 -3.58 18.97
C VAL A 54 8.81 -2.97 19.61
N PHE A 55 7.65 -3.32 19.09
CA PHE A 55 6.36 -2.87 19.59
C PHE A 55 5.61 -4.04 20.23
N PRO A 56 5.21 -3.96 21.51
CA PRO A 56 4.33 -4.96 22.09
C PRO A 56 2.96 -4.96 21.39
N TYR A 57 2.44 -6.13 21.01
CA TYR A 57 1.12 -6.21 20.35
C TYR A 57 0.00 -5.63 21.19
N LEU A 58 0.12 -5.65 22.52
CA LEU A 58 -0.83 -5.05 23.44
C LEU A 58 -1.13 -3.56 23.14
N HIS A 59 -0.20 -2.84 22.52
CA HIS A 59 -0.36 -1.43 22.18
C HIS A 59 -0.74 -1.20 20.72
N ILE A 60 -0.70 -2.22 19.86
CA ILE A 60 -1.05 -2.12 18.44
C ILE A 60 -2.53 -2.44 18.26
N ARG A 61 -3.27 -1.56 17.58
CA ARG A 61 -4.68 -1.78 17.23
C ARG A 61 -4.81 -2.75 16.07
N PHE A 62 -4.07 -2.50 14.99
CA PHE A 62 -3.95 -3.36 13.82
C PHE A 62 -2.73 -2.92 12.98
N ILE A 63 -2.40 -3.74 11.97
CA ILE A 63 -1.30 -3.49 11.04
C ILE A 63 -1.87 -3.59 9.62
N GLU A 64 -1.63 -2.58 8.79
CA GLU A 64 -1.97 -2.62 7.37
C GLU A 64 -0.76 -3.14 6.58
N ILE A 65 -0.97 -4.18 5.79
CA ILE A 65 0.04 -4.74 4.88
C ILE A 65 -0.56 -4.71 3.49
N MET A 66 0.00 -3.87 2.63
CA MET A 66 -0.49 -3.71 1.26
C MET A 66 -0.20 -4.98 0.43
N PRO A 67 -1.07 -5.35 -0.54
CA PRO A 67 -0.88 -6.55 -1.36
C PRO A 67 0.48 -6.60 -2.10
N GLY A 68 1.02 -5.45 -2.52
CA GLY A 68 2.34 -5.34 -3.16
C GLY A 68 3.53 -5.31 -2.19
N ALA A 69 3.30 -4.98 -0.92
CA ALA A 69 4.35 -4.89 0.10
C ALA A 69 4.95 -6.25 0.44
N ALA A 70 4.14 -7.31 0.41
CA ALA A 70 4.58 -8.67 0.71
C ALA A 70 5.36 -9.32 -0.45
N THR A 71 5.10 -8.89 -1.69
CA THR A 71 5.73 -9.44 -2.91
C THR A 71 7.02 -8.74 -3.29
N GLY A 72 7.37 -7.63 -2.62
CA GLY A 72 8.57 -6.85 -2.91
C GLY A 72 8.47 -6.06 -4.21
N MET A 73 7.26 -5.90 -4.75
CA MET A 73 7.01 -5.00 -5.87
C MET A 73 7.26 -3.55 -5.39
N PRO A 74 7.79 -2.66 -6.26
CA PRO A 74 7.85 -1.24 -5.94
C PRO A 74 6.44 -0.76 -5.58
N ASP A 75 6.33 0.19 -4.64
CA ASP A 75 5.06 0.82 -4.30
C ASP A 75 4.39 1.25 -5.60
N ALA A 76 3.25 0.62 -5.90
CA ALA A 76 2.44 1.05 -7.03
C ALA A 76 2.06 2.52 -6.77
N PRO A 77 2.15 3.39 -7.78
CA PRO A 77 1.71 4.78 -7.61
C PRO A 77 0.27 4.78 -7.06
N GLU A 78 0.03 5.59 -6.03
CA GLU A 78 -1.23 5.64 -5.27
C GLU A 78 -2.48 6.04 -6.10
N ASP A 79 -2.32 6.26 -7.41
CA ASP A 79 -3.37 6.72 -8.32
C ASP A 79 -4.10 5.60 -9.10
N ASP A 80 -3.71 4.32 -8.97
CA ASP A 80 -4.42 3.21 -9.61
C ASP A 80 -4.79 2.11 -8.62
N VAL A 81 -5.93 2.27 -7.96
CA VAL A 81 -6.69 1.13 -7.44
C VAL A 81 -7.76 0.79 -8.47
N PRO A 82 -7.57 -0.18 -9.38
CA PRO A 82 -8.68 -0.68 -10.16
C PRO A 82 -9.61 -1.44 -9.20
N ALA A 83 -10.86 -0.97 -9.15
CA ALA A 83 -11.97 -1.64 -8.50
C ALA A 83 -12.34 -2.95 -9.23
N ALA A 84 -11.46 -3.95 -9.23
CA ALA A 84 -11.76 -5.31 -9.68
C ALA A 84 -10.62 -6.26 -9.30
N VAL A 85 -10.66 -6.84 -8.11
CA VAL A 85 -10.13 -8.21 -7.94
C VAL A 85 -11.09 -9.16 -8.66
N ALA A 86 -11.02 -9.15 -9.99
CA ALA A 86 -11.67 -10.14 -10.83
C ALA A 86 -10.94 -11.48 -10.64
N LEU A 87 -11.66 -12.40 -10.01
CA LEU A 87 -11.71 -13.83 -10.30
C LEU A 87 -10.48 -14.45 -11.00
N GLU A 88 -9.83 -15.30 -10.21
CA GLU A 88 -9.33 -16.62 -10.59
C GLU A 88 -8.32 -16.72 -11.74
N SER A 89 -7.12 -17.13 -11.33
CA SER A 89 -6.10 -17.83 -12.11
C SER A 89 -6.65 -18.60 -13.32
N ILE A 90 -6.37 -18.08 -14.52
CA ILE A 90 -6.28 -18.89 -15.73
C ILE A 90 -4.84 -18.76 -16.21
N GLU A 91 -4.15 -19.90 -16.19
CA GLU A 91 -2.82 -20.12 -16.74
C GLU A 91 -2.74 -19.71 -18.22
N GLY A 92 -1.64 -19.04 -18.58
CA GLY A 92 -1.10 -19.03 -19.94
C GLY A 92 -1.77 -18.09 -20.93
N ALA A 93 -1.33 -16.83 -20.96
CA ALA A 93 -1.38 -15.98 -22.15
C ALA A 93 -0.26 -14.93 -22.06
N GLU A 94 0.56 -14.85 -23.10
CA GLU A 94 1.57 -13.79 -23.27
C GLU A 94 0.87 -12.43 -23.39
N PRO A 95 1.43 -11.32 -22.87
CA PRO A 95 0.78 -10.03 -22.99
C PRO A 95 0.94 -9.49 -24.42
N GLU A 96 -0.13 -9.56 -25.21
CA GLU A 96 -0.27 -8.72 -26.40
C GLU A 96 -0.46 -7.27 -25.95
N VAL A 97 0.37 -6.38 -26.47
CA VAL A 97 0.27 -4.93 -26.26
C VAL A 97 -0.96 -4.43 -27.01
N GLU A 98 -2.01 -4.03 -26.30
CA GLU A 98 -3.14 -3.31 -26.90
C GLU A 98 -2.73 -1.87 -27.26
N PRO A 99 -3.03 -1.38 -28.48
CA PRO A 99 -2.75 0.01 -28.84
C PRO A 99 -3.74 0.95 -28.13
N GLU A 100 -3.21 2.08 -27.63
CA GLU A 100 -3.99 3.17 -27.04
C GLU A 100 -5.10 3.61 -28.01
N VAL A 101 -6.36 3.41 -27.62
CA VAL A 101 -7.52 3.90 -28.38
C VAL A 101 -7.62 5.40 -28.14
N GLU A 102 -7.16 6.19 -29.10
CA GLU A 102 -7.39 7.63 -29.15
C GLU A 102 -8.88 7.87 -29.45
N LEU A 103 -9.69 8.00 -28.41
CA LEU A 103 -11.12 8.26 -28.53
C LEU A 103 -11.34 9.72 -28.94
N GLU A 104 -11.46 9.97 -30.25
CA GLU A 104 -11.95 11.25 -30.76
C GLU A 104 -13.42 11.43 -30.34
N LEU A 105 -13.66 12.37 -29.42
CA LEU A 105 -15.00 12.71 -28.95
C LEU A 105 -15.70 13.59 -30.00
N ASP A 106 -16.71 13.03 -30.68
CA ASP A 106 -17.50 13.71 -31.71
C ASP A 106 -18.25 14.95 -31.17
N GLU A 107 -18.24 16.07 -31.92
CA GLU A 107 -18.90 17.32 -31.54
C GLU A 107 -20.42 17.17 -31.30
N ASP A 108 -21.07 16.22 -31.96
CA ASP A 108 -22.51 15.99 -31.82
C ASP A 108 -22.87 15.41 -30.43
N PHE A 109 -21.95 14.68 -29.80
CA PHE A 109 -22.12 14.19 -28.43
C PHE A 109 -22.07 15.33 -27.42
N LEU A 110 -21.14 16.28 -27.59
CA LEU A 110 -21.01 17.45 -26.72
C LEU A 110 -22.21 18.39 -26.82
N ARG A 111 -22.86 18.48 -28.00
CA ARG A 111 -24.08 19.28 -28.16
C ARG A 111 -25.25 18.69 -27.39
N ARG A 112 -25.41 17.37 -27.40
CA ARG A 112 -26.52 16.69 -26.73
C ARG A 112 -26.48 16.80 -25.20
N ILE A 113 -25.30 16.94 -24.60
CA ILE A 113 -25.15 17.15 -23.15
C ILE A 113 -25.51 18.59 -22.74
N ARG A 114 -25.29 19.58 -23.63
CA ARG A 114 -25.53 20.99 -23.30
C ARG A 114 -27.01 21.42 -23.35
N ASP A 115 -27.86 20.65 -24.01
CA ASP A 115 -29.29 20.95 -24.17
C ASP A 115 -30.19 20.25 -23.11
N VAL A 116 -29.62 19.77 -21.99
CA VAL A 116 -30.35 19.19 -20.84
C VAL A 116 -30.34 20.15 -19.65
#